data_AF-A0AA87ZHH3-F1
#
_entry.id   AF-A0AA87ZHH3-F1
#
_cell.length_a   1.000
_cell.length_b   1.000
_cell.length_c   1.000
_cell.angle_alpha   90.00
_cell.angle_beta   90.00
_cell.angle_gamma   90.00
#
_symmetry.space_group_name_H-M   'P 1'
#
loop_
_entity.id
_entity.type
_entity.pdbx_description
1 polymer ?
#
loop_
_entity_poly.entity_id
_entity_poly.type
_entity_poly.pdbx_seq_one_letter_code
_entity_poly.pdbx_strand_id
1 'polypeptide(L)'
;MMGDGGGVGGDPYNFSQNKKSLLGKITRLDVNNIPSEAEIDKLGLWGNYSIPKDNPYKEDPELQPEIWSLGMRNPWRCSFDSERPSYFICADVGQDVYEEVDLITKGGNYGWRLYEGPYPFNLKGSNGTLESTSLIFPVLGYNHSEVNKKEGSASITGGYVYRSKTDPCMYGRYLYADLYAGHIWAAVENPENSGNFSGSLIPFSCAADSPTDCGTVPGSTLPNLGYVYSFGEDNKKDVFILASNGVYRVVPPSRCNYACSKESVAASPRPSPTSPPGSSFASRSRRPCRILVLLFSSLLLLLLSAF
;
A
#
# COMPACT_ATOMS: atom_id res chain seq x y z
N MET A 1 -1.91 -7.83 -13.60
CA MET A 1 -1.22 -8.77 -12.68
C MET A 1 -2.23 -9.80 -12.23
N MET A 2 -1.82 -11.06 -12.17
CA MET A 2 -2.64 -12.15 -11.62
C MET A 2 -1.73 -13.09 -10.84
N GLY A 3 -2.23 -13.55 -9.70
CA GLY A 3 -1.63 -14.68 -8.99
C GLY A 3 -1.79 -15.99 -9.76
N ASP A 4 -1.18 -17.04 -9.24
CA ASP A 4 -1.18 -18.39 -9.78
C ASP A 4 -2.54 -19.11 -9.67
N GLY A 5 -3.47 -18.55 -8.88
CA GLY A 5 -4.78 -19.13 -8.60
C GLY A 5 -4.81 -20.08 -7.40
N GLY A 6 -3.66 -20.27 -6.74
CA GLY A 6 -3.45 -21.14 -5.60
C GLY A 6 -3.68 -22.62 -5.89
N GLY A 7 -3.75 -23.40 -4.82
CA GLY A 7 -4.04 -24.82 -4.87
C GLY A 7 -3.16 -25.64 -3.93
N VAL A 8 -3.51 -26.91 -3.78
CA VAL A 8 -2.73 -27.83 -2.94
C VAL A 8 -1.33 -27.98 -3.52
N GLY A 9 -0.30 -27.70 -2.71
CA GLY A 9 1.10 -27.78 -3.11
C GLY A 9 1.64 -26.54 -3.84
N GLY A 10 0.98 -25.39 -3.69
CA GLY A 10 1.41 -24.08 -4.20
C GLY A 10 0.82 -23.75 -5.56
N ASP A 11 1.30 -24.40 -6.61
CA ASP A 11 0.85 -24.20 -8.01
C ASP A 11 0.81 -25.56 -8.74
N PRO A 12 -0.22 -26.38 -8.51
CA PRO A 12 -0.28 -27.75 -9.03
C PRO A 12 -0.27 -27.83 -10.56
N TYR A 13 -0.69 -26.75 -11.25
CA TYR A 13 -0.76 -26.68 -12.70
C TYR A 13 0.44 -25.96 -13.34
N ASN A 14 1.40 -25.52 -12.52
CA ASN A 14 2.60 -24.82 -12.95
C ASN A 14 2.29 -23.56 -13.77
N PHE A 15 1.19 -22.88 -13.44
CA PHE A 15 0.74 -21.69 -14.15
C PHE A 15 1.78 -20.59 -14.14
N SER A 16 2.47 -20.41 -13.03
CA SER A 16 3.44 -19.34 -12.79
C SER A 16 4.64 -19.43 -13.74
N GLN A 17 5.06 -20.64 -14.09
CA GLN A 17 6.12 -20.90 -15.07
C GLN A 17 5.59 -21.14 -16.49
N ASN A 18 4.31 -21.47 -16.64
CA ASN A 18 3.68 -21.67 -17.95
C ASN A 18 3.43 -20.33 -18.65
N LYS A 19 4.21 -20.04 -19.71
CA LYS A 19 4.09 -18.84 -20.54
C LYS A 19 2.88 -18.85 -21.50
N LYS A 20 2.13 -19.95 -21.56
CA LYS A 20 0.84 -20.04 -22.27
C LYS A 20 -0.34 -19.60 -21.40
N SER A 21 -0.11 -19.25 -20.13
CA SER A 21 -1.13 -18.76 -19.19
C SER A 21 -0.78 -17.37 -18.67
N LEU A 22 -1.82 -16.57 -18.39
CA LEU A 22 -1.69 -15.26 -17.75
C LEU A 22 -1.67 -15.31 -16.21
N LEU A 23 -1.88 -16.48 -15.61
CA LEU A 23 -1.81 -16.67 -14.15
C LEU A 23 -0.35 -16.73 -13.66
N GLY A 24 -0.09 -16.15 -12.50
CA GLY A 24 1.26 -16.00 -11.92
C GLY A 24 2.16 -15.07 -12.74
N LYS A 25 1.60 -13.98 -13.28
CA LYS A 25 2.26 -13.04 -14.20
C LYS A 25 2.02 -11.58 -13.82
N ILE A 26 3.01 -10.75 -14.13
CA ILE A 26 2.79 -9.31 -14.37
C ILE A 26 2.56 -9.14 -15.87
N THR A 27 1.50 -8.42 -16.22
CA THR A 27 1.11 -8.13 -17.61
C THR A 27 1.32 -6.66 -17.93
N ARG A 28 1.68 -6.35 -19.19
CA ARG A 28 1.82 -4.98 -19.70
C ARG A 28 1.08 -4.83 -21.01
N LEU A 29 0.16 -3.87 -21.04
CA LEU A 29 -0.77 -3.62 -22.15
C LEU A 29 -0.61 -2.16 -22.62
N ASP A 30 -0.93 -1.89 -23.88
CA ASP A 30 -1.07 -0.54 -24.42
C ASP A 30 -2.56 -0.21 -24.61
N VAL A 31 -3.04 0.75 -23.81
CA VAL A 31 -4.44 1.19 -23.80
C VAL A 31 -4.67 2.46 -24.62
N ASN A 32 -3.61 3.05 -25.18
CA ASN A 32 -3.71 4.28 -25.97
C ASN A 32 -3.83 3.98 -27.47
N ASN A 33 -3.21 2.87 -27.92
CA ASN A 33 -3.26 2.44 -29.31
C ASN A 33 -4.18 1.23 -29.43
N ILE A 34 -5.48 1.48 -29.50
CA ILE A 34 -6.49 0.44 -29.55
C ILE A 34 -6.67 -0.02 -31.01
N PRO A 35 -6.46 -1.32 -31.33
CA PRO A 35 -6.67 -1.85 -32.67
C PRO A 35 -8.17 -1.98 -33.00
N SER A 36 -8.51 -2.16 -34.27
CA SER A 36 -9.89 -2.42 -34.68
C SER A 36 -10.40 -3.76 -34.14
N GLU A 37 -11.72 -3.92 -34.01
CA GLU A 37 -12.34 -5.18 -33.55
C GLU A 37 -11.89 -6.40 -34.37
N ALA A 38 -11.82 -6.24 -35.69
CA ALA A 38 -11.32 -7.28 -36.59
C ALA A 38 -9.84 -7.64 -36.35
N GLU A 39 -9.01 -6.68 -35.93
CA GLU A 39 -7.62 -6.93 -35.54
C GLU A 39 -7.51 -7.58 -34.17
N ILE A 40 -8.34 -7.19 -33.20
CA ILE A 40 -8.45 -7.82 -31.88
C ILE A 40 -8.78 -9.30 -32.04
N ASP A 41 -9.81 -9.62 -32.83
CA ASP A 41 -10.25 -10.99 -33.12
C ASP A 41 -9.14 -11.79 -33.83
N LYS A 42 -8.49 -11.18 -34.83
CA LYS A 42 -7.40 -11.80 -35.57
C LYS A 42 -6.19 -12.11 -34.68
N LEU A 43 -5.89 -11.24 -33.72
CA LEU A 43 -4.77 -11.40 -32.79
C LEU A 43 -5.13 -12.26 -31.57
N GLY A 44 -6.41 -12.61 -31.39
CA GLY A 44 -6.88 -13.39 -30.25
C GLY A 44 -6.71 -12.68 -28.91
N LEU A 45 -6.80 -11.35 -28.89
CA LEU A 45 -6.63 -10.56 -27.66
C LEU A 45 -7.86 -10.71 -26.75
N TRP A 46 -7.63 -10.69 -25.44
CA TRP A 46 -8.67 -10.85 -24.43
C TRP A 46 -9.53 -9.59 -24.19
N GLY A 47 -9.19 -8.47 -24.83
CA GLY A 47 -9.88 -7.21 -24.59
C GLY A 47 -9.37 -6.05 -25.46
N ASN A 48 -9.84 -4.85 -25.14
CA ASN A 48 -9.63 -3.65 -25.95
C ASN A 48 -8.29 -2.96 -25.64
N TYR A 49 -7.20 -3.56 -26.12
CA TYR A 49 -5.82 -3.07 -25.95
C TYR A 49 -4.96 -3.54 -27.13
N SER A 50 -3.76 -2.99 -27.26
CA SER A 50 -2.69 -3.60 -28.06
C SER A 50 -1.53 -4.06 -27.19
N ILE A 51 -0.61 -4.81 -27.79
CA ILE A 51 0.60 -5.31 -27.15
C ILE A 51 1.74 -4.30 -27.39
N PRO A 52 2.39 -3.77 -26.34
CA PRO A 52 3.58 -2.94 -26.49
C PRO A 52 4.65 -3.63 -27.34
N LYS A 53 5.26 -2.87 -28.26
CA LYS A 53 6.26 -3.40 -29.22
C LYS A 53 7.51 -3.96 -28.56
N ASP A 54 7.73 -3.65 -27.29
CA ASP A 54 8.87 -4.08 -26.50
C ASP A 54 8.49 -5.12 -25.43
N ASN A 55 7.29 -5.72 -25.47
CA ASN A 55 6.98 -6.85 -24.60
C ASN A 55 7.89 -8.06 -24.89
N PRO A 56 8.34 -8.81 -23.87
CA PRO A 56 9.30 -9.90 -24.03
C PRO A 56 8.86 -11.04 -24.96
N TYR A 57 7.55 -11.32 -25.02
CA TYR A 57 7.01 -12.53 -25.66
C TYR A 57 6.11 -12.25 -26.86
N LYS A 58 6.07 -11.00 -27.35
CA LYS A 58 5.13 -10.56 -28.39
C LYS A 58 5.24 -11.29 -29.74
N GLU A 59 6.43 -11.76 -30.10
CA GLU A 59 6.70 -12.36 -31.41
C GLU A 59 6.48 -13.88 -31.44
N ASP A 60 6.31 -14.50 -30.27
CA ASP A 60 6.13 -15.94 -30.17
C ASP A 60 4.64 -16.28 -30.13
N PRO A 61 4.06 -16.84 -31.21
CA PRO A 61 2.64 -17.13 -31.28
C PRO A 61 2.18 -18.23 -30.30
N GLU A 62 3.13 -18.98 -29.71
CA GLU A 62 2.81 -20.02 -28.74
C GLU A 62 2.71 -19.49 -27.30
N LEU A 63 3.11 -18.23 -27.06
CA LEU A 63 3.18 -17.61 -25.74
C LEU A 63 2.19 -16.46 -25.62
N GLN A 64 1.83 -16.11 -24.38
CA GLN A 64 0.94 -14.97 -24.14
C GLN A 64 1.72 -13.64 -24.30
N PRO A 65 1.38 -12.80 -25.28
CA PRO A 65 2.15 -11.61 -25.61
C PRO A 65 2.02 -10.47 -24.56
N GLU A 66 1.03 -10.55 -23.67
CA GLU A 66 0.79 -9.61 -22.58
C GLU A 66 1.81 -9.74 -21.44
N ILE A 67 2.50 -10.88 -21.34
CA ILE A 67 3.39 -11.18 -20.23
C ILE A 67 4.58 -10.21 -20.24
N TRP A 68 4.73 -9.48 -19.13
CA TRP A 68 5.91 -8.66 -18.84
C TRP A 68 6.94 -9.40 -18.00
N SER A 69 6.49 -10.12 -16.97
CA SER A 69 7.31 -11.00 -16.13
C SER A 69 6.48 -12.19 -15.63
N LEU A 70 7.16 -13.22 -15.13
CA LEU A 70 6.55 -14.46 -14.66
C LEU A 70 7.14 -14.96 -13.34
N GLY A 71 6.58 -16.06 -12.82
CA GLY A 71 7.06 -16.67 -11.59
C GLY A 71 6.58 -15.94 -10.33
N MET A 72 5.39 -15.32 -10.39
CA MET A 72 4.74 -14.73 -9.23
C MET A 72 3.76 -15.74 -8.61
N ARG A 73 3.59 -15.73 -7.29
CA ARG A 73 2.56 -16.51 -6.59
C ARG A 73 1.26 -15.74 -6.47
N ASN A 74 1.23 -14.73 -5.63
CA ASN A 74 0.07 -13.93 -5.28
C ASN A 74 0.51 -12.47 -5.04
N PRO A 75 0.92 -11.76 -6.12
CA PRO A 75 1.34 -10.37 -6.00
C PRO A 75 0.18 -9.52 -5.49
N TRP A 76 0.43 -8.74 -4.44
CA TRP A 76 -0.58 -7.96 -3.74
C TRP A 76 -0.52 -6.47 -4.12
N ARG A 77 0.15 -5.63 -3.32
CA ARG A 77 0.40 -4.24 -3.70
C ARG A 77 1.67 -4.13 -4.53
N CYS A 78 1.50 -3.58 -5.73
CA CYS A 78 2.59 -3.05 -6.52
C CYS A 78 2.53 -1.52 -6.63
N SER A 79 3.68 -0.88 -6.75
CA SER A 79 3.77 0.56 -7.00
C SER A 79 5.01 0.90 -7.83
N PHE A 80 4.92 1.99 -8.57
CA PHE A 80 6.09 2.61 -9.18
C PHE A 80 6.70 3.60 -8.19
N ASP A 81 8.01 3.68 -8.17
CA ASP A 81 8.69 4.85 -7.60
C ASP A 81 8.38 6.08 -8.45
N SER A 82 7.68 7.06 -7.88
CA SER A 82 7.22 8.23 -8.62
C SER A 82 8.35 9.14 -9.11
N GLU A 83 9.57 9.02 -8.57
CA GLU A 83 10.77 9.71 -9.07
C GLU A 83 11.65 8.83 -9.95
N ARG A 84 11.44 7.51 -9.96
CA ARG A 84 12.18 6.54 -10.76
C ARG A 84 11.20 5.59 -11.45
N PRO A 85 10.51 6.02 -12.51
CA PRO A 85 9.38 5.29 -13.08
C PRO A 85 9.71 3.91 -13.67
N SER A 86 10.99 3.54 -13.79
CA SER A 86 11.42 2.18 -14.12
C SER A 86 11.42 1.22 -12.91
N TYR A 87 11.37 1.73 -11.68
CA TYR A 87 11.30 0.95 -10.46
C TYR A 87 9.85 0.57 -10.19
N PHE A 88 9.47 -0.60 -10.69
CA PHE A 88 8.18 -1.21 -10.37
C PHE A 88 8.39 -2.26 -9.29
N ILE A 89 7.88 -2.00 -8.09
CA ILE A 89 8.07 -2.86 -6.92
C ILE A 89 6.75 -3.54 -6.60
N CYS A 90 6.76 -4.85 -6.38
CA CYS A 90 5.59 -5.64 -6.02
C CYS A 90 5.88 -6.42 -4.75
N ALA A 91 4.95 -6.42 -3.79
CA ALA A 91 4.94 -7.46 -2.77
C ALA A 91 4.22 -8.69 -3.31
N ASP A 92 4.75 -9.86 -2.99
CA ASP A 92 4.19 -11.16 -3.34
C ASP A 92 4.00 -12.00 -2.07
N VAL A 93 2.79 -12.52 -1.89
CA VAL A 93 2.40 -13.26 -0.69
C VAL A 93 2.91 -14.68 -0.77
N GLY A 94 3.62 -15.10 0.28
CA GLY A 94 4.16 -16.45 0.45
C GLY A 94 3.12 -17.56 0.57
N GLN A 95 3.57 -18.80 0.40
CA GLN A 95 2.72 -19.98 0.57
C GLN A 95 2.71 -20.46 2.02
N ASP A 96 3.88 -20.74 2.59
CA ASP A 96 4.01 -21.44 3.86
C ASP A 96 4.99 -20.78 4.83
N VAL A 97 6.06 -20.11 4.36
CA VAL A 97 7.18 -19.73 5.23
C VAL A 97 7.71 -18.31 5.04
N TYR A 98 7.55 -17.70 3.86
CA TYR A 98 8.27 -16.47 3.55
C TYR A 98 7.44 -15.50 2.73
N GLU A 99 7.42 -14.24 3.16
CA GLU A 99 6.83 -13.15 2.40
C GLU A 99 7.89 -12.38 1.62
N GLU A 100 7.56 -11.87 0.43
CA GLU A 100 8.57 -11.30 -0.46
C GLU A 100 8.17 -9.96 -1.11
N VAL A 101 9.19 -9.20 -1.50
CA VAL A 101 9.07 -7.99 -2.31
C VAL A 101 10.08 -8.06 -3.45
N ASP A 102 9.58 -7.87 -4.66
CA ASP A 102 10.33 -7.96 -5.90
C ASP A 102 10.45 -6.62 -6.60
N LEU A 103 11.65 -6.36 -7.14
CA LEU A 103 11.85 -5.33 -8.14
C LEU A 103 11.58 -5.95 -9.53
N ILE A 104 10.43 -5.60 -10.10
CA ILE A 104 9.90 -6.18 -11.34
C ILE A 104 10.65 -5.66 -12.57
N THR A 105 11.17 -6.58 -13.37
CA THR A 105 11.96 -6.28 -14.57
C THR A 105 11.41 -6.99 -15.81
N LYS A 106 11.77 -6.48 -16.98
CA LYS A 106 11.35 -7.01 -18.28
C LYS A 106 11.81 -8.45 -18.46
N GLY A 107 10.87 -9.37 -18.68
CA GLY A 107 11.14 -10.79 -18.91
C GLY A 107 11.64 -11.53 -17.66
N GLY A 108 11.60 -10.89 -16.49
CA GLY A 108 12.07 -11.49 -15.24
C GLY A 108 11.26 -12.74 -14.86
N ASN A 109 11.94 -13.70 -14.24
CA ASN A 109 11.33 -14.89 -13.66
C ASN A 109 11.61 -14.93 -12.16
N TYR A 110 10.58 -14.73 -11.35
CA TYR A 110 10.64 -14.62 -9.90
C TYR A 110 10.57 -15.99 -9.19
N GLY A 111 10.63 -17.08 -9.96
CA GLY A 111 10.96 -18.41 -9.44
C GLY A 111 9.79 -19.20 -8.86
N TRP A 112 8.65 -18.57 -8.52
CA TRP A 112 7.48 -19.34 -8.08
C TRP A 112 7.01 -20.28 -9.19
N ARG A 113 6.80 -21.58 -8.95
CA ARG A 113 6.70 -22.28 -7.64
C ARG A 113 7.94 -23.06 -7.19
N LEU A 114 9.06 -22.90 -7.86
CA LEU A 114 10.27 -23.62 -7.52
C LEU A 114 10.88 -23.10 -6.22
N TYR A 115 10.75 -21.79 -5.99
CA TYR A 115 11.22 -21.09 -4.80
C TYR A 115 10.09 -20.28 -4.16
N GLU A 116 10.14 -20.17 -2.84
CA GLU A 116 9.36 -19.24 -2.01
C GLU A 116 10.36 -18.32 -1.31
N GLY A 117 10.49 -17.08 -1.78
CA GLY A 117 11.61 -16.22 -1.45
C GLY A 117 12.96 -16.89 -1.72
N PRO A 118 13.87 -16.94 -0.73
CA PRO A 118 15.19 -17.54 -0.90
C PRO A 118 15.17 -19.08 -0.76
N TYR A 119 14.03 -19.70 -0.47
CA TYR A 119 13.96 -21.12 -0.11
C TYR A 119 13.39 -21.98 -1.24
N PRO A 120 13.98 -23.16 -1.53
CA PRO A 120 13.34 -24.13 -2.40
C PRO A 120 11.97 -24.55 -1.85
N PHE A 121 10.95 -24.55 -2.71
CA PHE A 121 9.58 -24.88 -2.34
C PHE A 121 9.12 -26.19 -3.00
N ASN A 122 8.79 -26.16 -4.30
CA ASN A 122 8.27 -27.33 -5.02
C ASN A 122 8.99 -27.57 -6.35
N LEU A 123 10.06 -28.38 -6.28
CA LEU A 123 10.89 -28.73 -7.42
C LEU A 123 10.33 -29.89 -8.29
N LYS A 124 9.16 -30.45 -7.95
CA LYS A 124 8.61 -31.62 -8.67
C LYS A 124 8.28 -31.27 -10.12
N GLY A 125 8.79 -32.09 -11.06
CA GLY A 125 8.56 -31.90 -12.50
C GLY A 125 9.47 -30.84 -13.14
N SER A 126 10.30 -30.15 -12.36
CA SER A 126 11.45 -29.44 -12.91
C SER A 126 12.55 -30.48 -13.17
N ASN A 127 12.96 -30.67 -14.43
CA ASN A 127 14.07 -31.56 -14.78
C ASN A 127 15.44 -30.92 -14.41
N GLY A 128 15.53 -30.22 -13.27
CA GLY A 128 16.72 -29.46 -12.87
C GLY A 128 17.15 -28.37 -13.86
N THR A 129 16.31 -27.99 -14.82
CA THR A 129 16.69 -27.19 -16.00
C THR A 129 16.40 -25.70 -15.87
N LEU A 130 15.68 -25.27 -14.83
CA LEU A 130 15.72 -23.87 -14.40
C LEU A 130 16.97 -23.70 -13.53
N GLU A 131 18.10 -23.48 -14.21
CA GLU A 131 19.33 -23.01 -13.58
C GLU A 131 18.97 -21.79 -12.73
N SER A 132 19.27 -21.82 -11.43
CA SER A 132 18.96 -20.72 -10.49
C SER A 132 19.56 -19.39 -10.93
N THR A 133 20.56 -19.42 -11.80
CA THR A 133 21.19 -18.26 -12.44
C THR A 133 20.26 -17.44 -13.34
N SER A 134 19.12 -18.01 -13.75
CA SER A 134 18.08 -17.32 -14.54
C SER A 134 16.93 -16.76 -13.70
N LEU A 135 16.88 -17.10 -12.40
CA LEU A 135 15.86 -16.64 -11.48
C LEU A 135 16.26 -15.31 -10.84
N ILE A 136 15.28 -14.47 -10.59
CA ILE A 136 15.43 -13.22 -9.84
C ILE A 136 14.84 -13.46 -8.46
N PHE A 137 15.68 -13.40 -7.44
CA PHE A 137 15.25 -13.51 -6.05
C PHE A 137 14.72 -12.17 -5.53
N PRO A 138 13.86 -12.17 -4.51
CA PRO A 138 13.29 -10.95 -3.98
C PRO A 138 14.35 -10.04 -3.37
N VAL A 139 14.09 -8.73 -3.44
CA VAL A 139 14.99 -7.69 -2.91
C VAL A 139 14.77 -7.46 -1.41
N LEU A 140 13.59 -7.82 -0.90
CA LEU A 140 13.25 -7.79 0.53
C LEU A 140 12.31 -8.95 0.85
N GLY A 141 12.20 -9.29 2.12
CA GLY A 141 11.23 -10.26 2.60
C GLY A 141 11.43 -10.52 4.09
N TYR A 142 10.58 -11.39 4.64
CA TYR A 142 10.67 -11.82 6.02
C TYR A 142 10.06 -13.21 6.22
N ASN A 143 10.62 -13.98 7.15
CA ASN A 143 10.02 -15.25 7.52
C ASN A 143 8.74 -15.03 8.32
N HIS A 144 7.75 -15.90 8.14
CA HIS A 144 6.52 -15.88 8.94
C HIS A 144 6.80 -15.91 10.44
N SER A 145 7.81 -16.69 10.84
CA SER A 145 8.23 -16.80 12.25
C SER A 145 8.88 -15.55 12.85
N GLU A 146 9.33 -14.59 12.02
CA GLU A 146 9.87 -13.31 12.47
C GLU A 146 8.78 -12.35 12.94
N VAL A 147 7.57 -12.43 12.36
CA VAL A 147 6.42 -11.60 12.75
C VAL A 147 5.82 -12.08 14.07
N ASN A 148 5.50 -13.37 14.15
CA ASN A 148 4.96 -13.97 15.36
C ASN A 148 5.31 -15.46 15.39
N LYS A 149 5.99 -15.91 16.44
CA LYS A 149 6.40 -17.32 16.57
C LYS A 149 5.25 -18.30 16.79
N LYS A 150 4.08 -17.83 17.22
CA LYS A 150 2.90 -18.65 17.49
C LYS A 150 1.93 -18.66 16.32
N GLU A 151 1.61 -17.47 15.80
CA GLU A 151 0.59 -17.29 14.76
C GLU A 151 1.20 -17.17 13.36
N GLY A 152 2.46 -16.77 13.24
CA GLY A 152 3.11 -16.47 11.96
C GLY A 152 2.83 -15.05 11.45
N SER A 153 3.28 -14.82 10.22
CA SER A 153 2.83 -13.70 9.36
C SER A 153 1.40 -13.97 8.91
N ALA A 154 0.62 -12.92 8.65
CA ALA A 154 -0.63 -13.09 7.92
C ALA A 154 -0.37 -13.12 6.41
N SER A 155 0.21 -12.02 5.92
CA SER A 155 0.57 -11.80 4.53
C SER A 155 1.23 -10.45 4.40
N ILE A 156 2.22 -10.36 3.51
CA ILE A 156 2.75 -9.05 3.15
C ILE A 156 1.71 -8.24 2.37
N THR A 157 1.57 -6.98 2.74
CA THR A 157 0.66 -6.05 2.04
C THR A 157 1.36 -5.27 0.95
N GLY A 158 2.69 -5.13 0.99
CA GLY A 158 3.47 -4.24 0.11
C GLY A 158 3.26 -2.76 0.44
N GLY A 159 3.58 -1.84 -0.49
CA GLY A 159 3.37 -0.42 -0.26
C GLY A 159 3.99 0.50 -1.32
N TYR A 160 4.69 1.54 -0.87
CA TYR A 160 5.19 2.63 -1.73
C TYR A 160 6.59 3.06 -1.36
N VAL A 161 7.37 3.51 -2.36
CA VAL A 161 8.53 4.36 -2.11
C VAL A 161 8.02 5.71 -1.62
N TYR A 162 8.39 6.09 -0.40
CA TYR A 162 7.91 7.29 0.25
C TYR A 162 8.56 8.52 -0.40
N ARG A 163 7.78 9.29 -1.17
CA ARG A 163 8.22 10.51 -1.87
C ARG A 163 7.56 11.79 -1.35
N SER A 164 6.85 11.71 -0.21
CA SER A 164 6.33 12.91 0.46
C SER A 164 7.42 13.66 1.22
N LYS A 165 7.28 14.98 1.30
CA LYS A 165 8.10 15.85 2.16
C LYS A 165 7.54 15.97 3.58
N THR A 166 6.40 15.35 3.87
CA THR A 166 5.73 15.38 5.18
C THR A 166 6.59 14.74 6.26
N ASP A 167 7.15 13.56 6.01
CA ASP A 167 8.23 12.97 6.81
C ASP A 167 9.53 12.90 5.98
N PRO A 168 10.41 13.91 6.06
CA PRO A 168 11.63 13.96 5.25
C PRO A 168 12.69 12.93 5.65
N CYS A 169 12.56 12.26 6.80
CA CYS A 169 13.47 11.17 7.20
C CYS A 169 13.08 9.83 6.56
N MET A 170 11.85 9.72 6.10
CA MET A 170 11.33 8.57 5.35
C MET A 170 11.53 8.69 3.84
N TYR A 171 11.89 9.88 3.34
CA TYR A 171 12.09 10.14 1.92
C TYR A 171 13.01 9.12 1.25
N GLY A 172 12.54 8.52 0.16
CA GLY A 172 13.26 7.51 -0.62
C GLY A 172 13.21 6.10 -0.06
N ARG A 173 12.58 5.87 1.10
CA ARG A 173 12.42 4.52 1.67
C ARG A 173 11.18 3.83 1.13
N TYR A 174 11.26 2.53 0.86
CA TYR A 174 10.10 1.71 0.53
C TYR A 174 9.38 1.26 1.81
N LEU A 175 8.14 1.68 1.98
CA LEU A 175 7.26 1.29 3.08
C LEU A 175 6.46 0.05 2.73
N TYR A 176 6.42 -0.91 3.65
CA TYR A 176 5.62 -2.12 3.54
C TYR A 176 5.24 -2.64 4.92
N ALA A 177 4.21 -3.49 5.00
CA ALA A 177 3.70 -4.01 6.26
C ALA A 177 3.17 -5.43 6.12
N ASP A 178 3.04 -6.08 7.25
CA ASP A 178 2.26 -7.31 7.41
C ASP A 178 0.79 -6.95 7.67
N LEU A 179 -0.13 -7.76 7.17
CA LEU A 179 -1.56 -7.54 7.30
C LEU A 179 -2.02 -7.46 8.77
N TYR A 180 -1.36 -8.12 9.73
CA TYR A 180 -1.73 -7.99 11.15
C TYR A 180 -1.37 -6.64 11.78
N ALA A 181 -0.82 -5.69 11.02
CA ALA A 181 -0.51 -4.33 11.44
C ALA A 181 0.48 -4.21 12.61
N GLY A 182 1.02 -5.32 13.12
CA GLY A 182 2.02 -5.32 14.19
C GLY A 182 3.42 -4.95 13.72
N HIS A 183 3.68 -5.08 12.42
CA HIS A 183 4.99 -4.87 11.83
C HIS A 183 4.87 -4.02 10.55
N ILE A 184 5.53 -2.87 10.58
CA ILE A 184 5.72 -1.97 9.44
C ILE A 184 7.22 -1.79 9.26
N TRP A 185 7.69 -1.93 8.04
CA TRP A 185 9.08 -1.79 7.68
C TRP A 185 9.30 -0.60 6.77
N ALA A 186 10.51 -0.08 6.82
CA ALA A 186 11.04 0.84 5.83
C ALA A 186 12.36 0.28 5.28
N ALA A 187 12.42 0.12 3.97
CA ALA A 187 13.62 -0.33 3.28
C ALA A 187 14.35 0.82 2.59
N VAL A 188 15.68 0.79 2.63
CA VAL A 188 16.54 1.71 1.91
C VAL A 188 17.37 0.93 0.90
N GLU A 189 17.50 1.49 -0.29
CA GLU A 189 18.39 0.98 -1.33
C GLU A 189 19.79 1.58 -1.15
N ASN A 190 20.83 0.74 -1.14
CA ASN A 190 22.20 1.22 -0.99
C ASN A 190 23.23 0.32 -1.72
N PRO A 191 24.02 0.87 -2.67
CA PRO A 191 23.96 2.23 -3.19
C PRO A 191 22.69 2.50 -4.00
N GLU A 192 22.38 3.78 -4.24
CA GLU A 192 21.24 4.16 -5.08
C GLU A 192 21.35 3.51 -6.47
N ASN A 193 20.23 2.97 -6.96
CA ASN A 193 20.11 2.26 -8.23
C ASN A 193 20.84 0.92 -8.34
N SER A 194 21.20 0.30 -7.21
CA SER A 194 21.83 -1.02 -7.18
C SER A 194 20.85 -2.19 -7.22
N GLY A 195 19.57 -1.95 -6.92
CA GLY A 195 18.61 -3.01 -6.62
C GLY A 195 18.84 -3.70 -5.27
N ASN A 196 19.83 -3.26 -4.47
CA ASN A 196 20.15 -3.85 -3.17
C ASN A 196 19.45 -3.08 -2.05
N PHE A 197 18.38 -3.69 -1.51
CA PHE A 197 17.57 -3.09 -0.46
C PHE A 197 17.86 -3.71 0.91
N SER A 198 17.75 -2.89 1.95
CA SER A 198 17.82 -3.33 3.34
C SER A 198 16.62 -2.81 4.11
N GLY A 199 15.80 -3.73 4.60
CA GLY A 199 14.59 -3.45 5.37
C GLY A 199 14.84 -3.41 6.87
N SER A 200 14.13 -2.54 7.58
CA SER A 200 14.13 -2.50 9.03
C SER A 200 12.74 -2.16 9.56
N LEU A 201 12.36 -2.74 10.69
CA LEU A 201 11.14 -2.36 11.39
C LEU A 201 11.24 -0.90 11.81
N ILE A 202 10.16 -0.16 11.61
CA ILE A 202 10.05 1.22 12.07
C ILE A 202 9.07 1.30 13.24
N PRO A 203 9.34 2.13 14.26
CA PRO A 203 8.33 2.48 15.23
C PRO A 203 7.25 3.33 14.55
N PHE A 204 6.00 3.16 14.97
CA PHE A 204 4.90 3.98 14.52
C PHE A 204 3.89 4.21 15.66
N SER A 205 3.28 5.39 15.63
CA SER A 205 2.28 5.82 16.59
C SER A 205 1.34 6.81 15.90
N CYS A 206 0.17 7.01 16.49
CA CYS A 206 -0.75 8.04 16.03
C CYS A 206 -0.39 9.40 16.61
N ALA A 207 -0.68 10.46 15.84
CA ALA A 207 -0.51 11.82 16.32
C ALA A 207 -1.45 12.12 17.49
N ALA A 208 -0.96 12.88 18.47
CA ALA A 208 -1.74 13.24 19.66
C ALA A 208 -2.98 14.09 19.33
N ASP A 209 -2.96 14.79 18.20
CA ASP A 209 -4.04 15.61 17.65
C ASP A 209 -4.79 14.89 16.50
N SER A 210 -4.74 13.56 16.46
CA SER A 210 -5.53 12.76 15.52
C SER A 210 -7.03 13.05 15.70
N PRO A 211 -7.79 13.29 14.61
CA PRO A 211 -9.22 13.59 14.70
C PRO A 211 -10.05 12.38 15.15
N THR A 212 -9.54 11.18 14.90
CA THR A 212 -10.12 9.92 15.38
C THR A 212 -9.25 9.36 16.49
N ASP A 213 -9.89 8.86 17.55
CA ASP A 213 -9.18 8.18 18.62
C ASP A 213 -8.43 6.98 18.06
N CYS A 214 -7.12 6.99 18.26
CA CYS A 214 -6.25 5.92 17.84
C CYS A 214 -5.89 5.11 19.07
N GLY A 215 -6.83 4.23 19.45
CA GLY A 215 -6.65 3.34 20.59
C GLY A 215 -5.43 2.45 20.43
N THR A 216 -5.02 1.78 21.50
CA THR A 216 -3.88 0.85 21.48
C THR A 216 -4.35 -0.60 21.43
N VAL A 217 -3.52 -1.46 20.84
CA VAL A 217 -3.75 -2.92 20.92
C VAL A 217 -3.63 -3.34 22.40
N PRO A 218 -4.56 -4.15 22.96
CA PRO A 218 -4.49 -4.59 24.35
C PRO A 218 -3.14 -5.25 24.69
N GLY A 219 -2.47 -4.76 25.73
CA GLY A 219 -1.16 -5.27 26.15
C GLY A 219 0.02 -4.83 25.28
N SER A 220 -0.17 -3.88 24.36
CA SER A 220 0.85 -3.34 23.46
C SER A 220 0.82 -1.80 23.44
N THR A 221 1.93 -1.19 23.03
CA THR A 221 2.03 0.26 22.79
C THR A 221 1.69 0.65 21.35
N LEU A 222 1.43 -0.32 20.47
CA LEU A 222 1.11 -0.08 19.08
C LEU A 222 -0.32 0.45 18.91
N PRO A 223 -0.54 1.34 17.94
CA PRO A 223 -1.88 1.78 17.58
C PRO A 223 -2.71 0.60 17.07
N ASN A 224 -3.98 0.56 17.44
CA ASN A 224 -4.93 -0.46 17.01
C ASN A 224 -5.46 -0.16 15.62
N LEU A 225 -4.64 -0.43 14.60
CA LEU A 225 -5.03 -0.30 13.20
C LEU A 225 -5.97 -1.43 12.76
N GLY A 226 -6.03 -2.54 13.51
CA GLY A 226 -6.69 -3.78 13.11
C GLY A 226 -5.87 -4.48 12.03
N TYR A 227 -6.46 -4.72 10.85
CA TYR A 227 -5.75 -5.31 9.71
C TYR A 227 -5.34 -4.25 8.69
N VAL A 228 -4.09 -4.26 8.23
CA VAL A 228 -3.64 -3.43 7.10
C VAL A 228 -4.03 -4.13 5.81
N TYR A 229 -4.87 -3.48 4.99
CA TYR A 229 -5.34 -4.04 3.72
C TYR A 229 -4.53 -3.53 2.53
N SER A 230 -4.10 -2.27 2.60
CA SER A 230 -3.35 -1.65 1.51
C SER A 230 -2.73 -0.32 1.95
N PHE A 231 -1.92 0.24 1.05
CA PHE A 231 -1.44 1.61 1.14
C PHE A 231 -2.17 2.52 0.13
N GLY A 232 -1.90 3.81 0.13
CA GLY A 232 -2.37 4.77 -0.87
C GLY A 232 -1.36 5.88 -1.04
N GLU A 233 -1.32 6.51 -2.20
CA GLU A 233 -0.54 7.72 -2.45
C GLU A 233 -1.46 8.76 -3.07
N ASP A 234 -1.45 9.99 -2.55
CA ASP A 234 -2.17 11.11 -3.17
C ASP A 234 -1.29 11.91 -4.15
N ASN A 235 -1.86 12.94 -4.78
CA ASN A 235 -1.14 13.77 -5.74
C ASN A 235 0.00 14.60 -5.12
N LYS A 236 0.05 14.74 -3.79
CA LYS A 236 1.14 15.38 -3.05
C LYS A 236 2.20 14.36 -2.58
N LYS A 237 2.06 13.10 -2.99
CA LYS A 237 2.92 11.97 -2.59
C LYS A 237 2.75 11.56 -1.14
N ASP A 238 1.74 12.08 -0.45
CA ASP A 238 1.45 11.65 0.91
C ASP A 238 0.95 10.21 0.89
N VAL A 239 1.54 9.41 1.77
CA VAL A 239 1.22 7.99 1.89
C VAL A 239 0.12 7.79 2.93
N PHE A 240 -0.81 6.92 2.58
CA PHE A 240 -1.93 6.50 3.42
C PHE A 240 -1.85 4.99 3.68
N ILE A 241 -2.37 4.56 4.81
CA ILE A 241 -2.57 3.16 5.18
C ILE A 241 -4.07 2.95 5.27
N LEU A 242 -4.60 2.05 4.44
CA LEU A 242 -5.97 1.55 4.56
C LEU A 242 -5.95 0.36 5.51
N ALA A 243 -6.60 0.51 6.65
CA ALA A 243 -6.73 -0.55 7.64
C ALA A 243 -8.20 -0.78 8.03
N SER A 244 -8.49 -1.89 8.69
CA SER A 244 -9.86 -2.25 9.07
C SER A 244 -10.52 -1.24 10.00
N ASN A 245 -9.72 -0.51 10.79
CA ASN A 245 -10.22 0.49 11.73
C ASN A 245 -10.20 1.92 11.15
N GLY A 246 -9.77 2.12 9.90
CA GLY A 246 -9.79 3.43 9.25
C GLY A 246 -8.73 3.65 8.19
N VAL A 247 -8.68 4.89 7.68
CA VAL A 247 -7.65 5.35 6.74
C VAL A 247 -6.72 6.32 7.46
N TYR A 248 -5.44 5.96 7.53
CA TYR A 248 -4.42 6.70 8.27
C TYR A 248 -3.48 7.37 7.29
N ARG A 249 -3.21 8.67 7.47
CA ARG A 249 -2.22 9.39 6.68
C ARG A 249 -0.89 9.45 7.45
N VAL A 250 0.23 9.26 6.77
CA VAL A 250 1.54 9.56 7.36
C VAL A 250 1.65 11.07 7.57
N VAL A 251 1.97 11.48 8.80
CA VAL A 251 2.04 12.89 9.24
C VAL A 251 3.47 13.26 9.63
N PRO A 252 3.78 14.55 9.84
CA PRO A 252 5.11 14.95 10.29
C PRO A 252 5.51 14.22 11.58
N PRO A 253 6.77 13.74 11.69
CA PRO A 253 7.20 12.88 12.79
C PRO A 253 7.06 13.56 14.16
N SER A 254 7.26 14.88 14.23
CA SER A 254 7.04 15.67 15.45
C SER A 254 5.63 15.54 16.05
N ARG A 255 4.59 15.34 15.23
CA ARG A 255 3.21 15.16 15.71
C ARG A 255 3.00 13.82 16.42
N CYS A 256 3.86 12.84 16.12
CA CYS A 256 3.87 11.51 16.72
C CYS A 256 4.98 11.35 17.77
N ASN A 257 5.60 12.46 18.20
CA ASN A 257 6.73 12.49 19.13
C ASN A 257 7.98 11.73 18.64
N TYR A 258 8.18 11.69 17.31
CA TYR A 258 9.40 11.18 16.70
C TYR A 258 10.33 12.34 16.31
N ALA A 259 11.64 12.13 16.46
CA ALA A 259 12.64 13.10 16.04
C ALA A 259 13.05 12.84 14.59
N CYS A 260 13.05 13.90 13.77
CA CYS A 260 13.64 13.87 12.44
C CYS A 260 14.53 15.10 12.25
N SER A 261 15.83 14.88 12.06
CA SER A 261 16.81 15.97 11.88
C SER A 261 16.60 16.79 10.60
N LYS A 262 15.83 16.25 9.64
CA LYS A 262 15.49 16.89 8.37
C LYS A 262 14.14 17.62 8.40
N GLU A 263 13.37 17.48 9.48
CA GLU A 263 12.08 18.14 9.61
C GLU A 263 12.31 19.63 9.88
N SER A 264 11.88 20.48 8.96
CA SER A 264 11.88 21.92 9.20
C SER A 264 10.72 22.25 10.13
N VAL A 265 11.01 22.44 11.42
CA VAL A 265 10.03 22.98 12.35
C VAL A 265 9.78 24.43 11.99
N ALA A 266 8.85 24.69 11.07
CA ALA A 266 8.23 26.00 11.00
C ALA A 266 7.60 26.23 12.37
N ALA A 267 8.13 27.20 13.12
CA ALA A 267 7.63 27.53 14.45
C ALA A 267 6.12 27.74 14.36
N SER A 268 5.36 26.78 14.88
CA SER A 268 3.92 26.97 15.06
C SER A 268 3.77 28.22 15.93
N PRO A 269 3.02 29.25 15.50
CA PRO A 269 2.91 30.47 16.28
C PRO A 269 2.25 30.09 17.60
N ARG A 270 3.02 30.17 18.70
CA ARG A 270 2.47 30.14 20.06
C ARG A 270 1.33 31.16 20.07
N PRO A 271 0.08 30.81 20.43
CA PRO A 271 -0.93 31.82 20.68
C PRO A 271 -0.36 32.74 21.76
N SER A 272 -0.21 34.01 21.41
CA SER A 272 0.24 35.03 22.36
C SER A 272 -0.75 35.06 23.53
N PRO A 273 -0.30 35.22 24.78
CA PRO A 273 -1.23 35.32 25.91
C PRO A 273 -2.15 36.51 25.68
N THR A 274 -3.44 36.22 25.53
CA THR A 274 -4.49 37.22 25.38
C THR A 274 -4.44 38.16 26.58
N SER A 275 -4.13 39.43 26.32
CA SER A 275 -4.22 40.48 27.35
C SER A 275 -5.69 40.65 27.75
N PRO A 276 -6.02 40.80 29.04
CA PRO A 276 -7.40 40.99 29.46
C PRO A 276 -7.92 42.33 28.90
N PRO A 277 -9.22 42.41 28.54
CA PRO A 277 -9.77 43.61 27.93
C PRO A 277 -9.77 44.75 28.95
N GLY A 278 -9.18 45.89 28.55
CA GLY A 278 -9.22 47.13 29.30
C GLY A 278 -10.65 47.63 29.49
N SER A 279 -10.93 48.12 30.70
CA SER A 279 -12.21 48.68 31.11
C SER A 279 -12.52 49.99 30.36
N SER A 280 -13.28 49.90 29.27
CA SER A 280 -13.89 51.08 28.66
C SER A 280 -15.21 51.40 29.35
N PHE A 281 -15.23 52.46 30.15
CA PHE A 281 -16.45 53.12 30.61
C PHE A 281 -17.22 53.66 29.40
N ALA A 282 -18.37 53.04 29.08
CA ALA A 282 -19.32 53.58 28.11
C ALA A 282 -20.38 54.41 28.85
N SER A 283 -20.35 55.72 28.63
CA SER A 283 -21.35 56.66 29.11
C SER A 283 -22.70 56.39 28.45
N ARG A 284 -23.69 56.18 29.32
CA ARG A 284 -25.11 55.94 29.04
C ARG A 284 -25.74 57.15 28.33
N SER A 285 -26.14 57.00 27.07
CA SER A 285 -27.08 57.92 26.41
C SER A 285 -28.40 57.19 26.15
N ARG A 286 -29.45 57.68 26.82
CA ARG A 286 -30.83 57.19 26.72
C ARG A 286 -31.50 57.77 25.47
N ARG A 287 -32.27 56.96 24.75
CA ARG A 287 -33.60 57.33 24.21
C ARG A 287 -34.41 56.07 23.80
N PRO A 288 -35.76 56.12 23.81
CA PRO A 288 -36.61 54.99 24.16
C PRO A 288 -37.49 54.45 23.01
N CYS A 289 -38.37 53.51 23.36
CA CYS A 289 -39.56 52.99 22.61
C CYS A 289 -39.27 51.85 21.61
N ARG A 290 -40.02 50.73 21.53
CA ARG A 290 -41.30 50.29 22.13
C ARG A 290 -41.25 48.78 22.41
N ILE A 291 -41.86 48.39 23.52
CA ILE A 291 -42.20 47.01 23.88
C ILE A 291 -43.50 46.65 23.15
N LEU A 292 -43.52 45.49 22.48
CA LEU A 292 -44.76 44.77 22.20
C LEU A 292 -44.62 43.35 22.77
N VAL A 293 -45.37 43.11 23.84
CA VAL A 293 -45.55 41.79 24.48
C VAL A 293 -46.72 41.12 23.78
N LEU A 294 -46.53 39.89 23.30
CA LEU A 294 -47.63 38.93 23.12
C LEU A 294 -47.18 37.58 23.66
N LEU A 295 -47.67 37.30 24.87
CA LEU A 295 -47.75 35.97 25.48
C LEU A 295 -49.11 35.38 25.10
N PHE A 296 -49.15 34.12 24.66
CA PHE A 296 -50.26 33.22 24.97
C PHE A 296 -49.73 31.77 25.08
N SER A 297 -49.83 31.24 26.30
CA SER A 297 -49.91 29.82 26.65
C SER A 297 -51.25 29.24 26.09
N SER A 298 -51.57 27.95 25.98
CA SER A 298 -51.20 26.75 26.75
C SER A 298 -51.98 25.54 26.15
N LEU A 299 -51.37 24.35 26.19
CA LEU A 299 -51.95 23.05 26.63
C LEU A 299 -53.01 22.26 25.78
N LEU A 300 -52.64 20.99 25.48
CA LEU A 300 -53.33 19.73 25.87
C LEU A 300 -53.96 18.80 24.78
N LEU A 301 -53.62 17.50 24.93
CA LEU A 301 -54.21 16.21 24.47
C LEU A 301 -54.12 15.82 22.98
N LEU A 302 -53.35 14.78 22.62
CA LEU A 302 -53.70 13.34 22.68
C LEU A 302 -54.98 13.01 21.90
N LEU A 303 -54.83 12.39 20.72
CA LEU A 303 -55.68 11.29 20.26
C LEU A 303 -54.98 10.48 19.18
N LEU A 304 -55.11 9.16 19.32
CA LEU A 304 -54.63 8.10 18.45
C LEU A 304 -55.40 8.05 17.12
N SER A 305 -54.70 7.71 16.04
CA SER A 305 -55.17 6.87 14.91
C SER A 305 -54.08 6.87 13.85
N ALA A 306 -53.22 5.84 13.75
CA ALA A 306 -53.46 4.66 12.90
C ALA A 306 -53.64 5.02 11.41
N PHE A 307 -52.52 5.03 10.69
CA PHE A 307 -52.20 4.56 9.33
C PHE A 307 -51.09 5.41 8.71
#